data_AF-A0A0N4UQS1-F1
#
_entry.id   AF-A0A0N4UQS1-F1
#
_cell.length_a   1.000
_cell.length_b   1.000
_cell.length_c   1.000
_cell.angle_alpha   90.00
_cell.angle_beta   90.00
_cell.angle_gamma   90.00
#
_symmetry.space_group_name_H-M   'P 1'
#
loop_
_entity.id
_entity.type
_entity.pdbx_description
1 polymer ?
#
loop_
_entity_poly.entity_id
_entity_poly.type
_entity_poly.pdbx_seq_one_letter_code
_entity_poly.pdbx_strand_id
1 'polypeptide(L)'
;MLSLIGYPEFIYNDAELDKFYSELNIYANDSYITMNGKILQWTQDKNFRKLLEPTDRAEFVISSSVVNAFYTQTANTISIFSFI
;
A
#
# COMPACT_ATOMS: atom_id res chain seq x y z
N MET A 1 -11.65 -10.06 15.55
CA MET A 1 -11.91 -9.16 14.41
C MET A 1 -11.11 -7.90 14.64
N LEU A 2 -10.22 -7.54 13.71
CA LEU A 2 -9.39 -6.33 13.82
C LEU A 2 -10.04 -5.21 12.98
N SER A 3 -10.12 -4.01 13.53
CA SER A 3 -10.72 -2.85 12.86
C SER A 3 -9.61 -1.88 12.42
N LEU A 4 -9.53 -1.62 11.12
CA LEU A 4 -8.62 -0.65 10.51
C LEU A 4 -9.43 0.58 10.10
N ILE A 5 -9.12 1.75 10.66
CA ILE A 5 -9.96 2.95 10.50
C ILE A 5 -9.11 4.09 9.93
N GLY A 6 -9.60 4.74 8.87
CA GLY A 6 -8.95 5.88 8.23
C GLY A 6 -7.79 5.43 7.37
N TYR A 7 -6.59 5.37 7.97
CA TYR A 7 -5.33 5.20 7.24
C TYR A 7 -4.26 4.44 8.02
N PRO A 8 -3.27 3.86 7.33
CA PRO A 8 -2.16 3.18 8.00
C PRO A 8 -1.24 4.20 8.69
N GLU A 9 -0.82 3.93 9.92
CA GLU A 9 -0.07 4.89 10.74
C GLU A 9 1.29 5.29 10.14
N PHE A 10 1.94 4.39 9.39
CA PHE A 10 3.28 4.63 8.81
C PHE A 10 3.33 5.85 7.88
N ILE A 11 2.19 6.32 7.35
CA ILE A 11 2.14 7.49 6.47
C ILE A 11 2.47 8.80 7.19
N TYR A 12 2.41 8.82 8.52
CA TYR A 12 2.81 9.97 9.34
C TYR A 12 4.30 9.99 9.69
N ASN A 13 5.03 8.92 9.37
CA ASN A 13 6.45 8.84 9.57
C ASN A 13 7.16 8.95 8.21
N ASP A 14 7.69 10.13 7.91
CA ASP A 14 8.39 10.39 6.64
C ASP A 14 9.47 9.35 6.34
N ALA A 15 10.21 8.88 7.36
CA ALA A 15 11.25 7.88 7.18
C ALA A 15 10.69 6.50 6.80
N GLU A 16 9.52 6.12 7.32
CA GLU A 16 8.85 4.87 6.95
C GLU A 16 8.22 4.98 5.56
N LEU A 17 7.65 6.13 5.24
CA LEU A 17 7.07 6.41 3.93
C LEU A 17 8.14 6.40 2.84
N ASP A 18 9.27 7.07 3.05
CA ASP A 18 10.41 7.07 2.14
C ASP A 18 11.00 5.67 1.99
N LYS A 19 11.13 4.91 3.09
CA LYS A 19 11.59 3.52 3.04
C LYS A 19 10.64 2.64 2.22
N PHE A 20 9.34 2.82 2.36
CA PHE A 20 8.33 2.07 1.62
C PHE A 20 8.43 2.29 0.10
N TYR A 21 8.72 3.52 -0.33
CA TYR A 21 8.90 3.87 -1.76
C TYR A 21 10.35 3.87 -2.23
N SER A 22 11.32 3.46 -1.41
CA SER A 22 12.75 3.55 -1.71
C SER A 22 13.20 2.85 -3.00
N GLU A 23 12.46 1.83 -3.43
CA GLU A 23 12.75 1.08 -4.66
C GLU A 23 12.06 1.65 -5.91
N LEU A 24 11.13 2.60 -5.74
CA LEU A 24 10.39 3.23 -6.81
C LEU A 24 11.12 4.50 -7.30
N ASN A 25 11.85 4.37 -8.41
CA ASN A 25 12.64 5.47 -8.97
C ASN A 25 11.97 6.11 -10.20
N ILE A 26 11.23 7.18 -9.98
CA ILE A 26 10.55 7.97 -11.03
C ILE A 26 11.30 9.29 -11.23
N TYR A 27 11.61 9.62 -12.48
CA TYR A 27 12.29 10.86 -12.84
C TYR A 27 11.37 11.79 -13.64
N ALA A 28 11.57 13.11 -13.52
CA ALA A 28 10.75 14.11 -14.19
C ALA A 28 10.81 14.04 -15.74
N ASN A 29 11.83 13.40 -16.31
CA ASN A 29 12.01 13.19 -17.75
C ASN A 29 11.43 11.85 -18.25
N ASP A 30 10.88 11.00 -17.37
CA ASP A 30 10.25 9.76 -17.78
C ASP A 30 8.96 10.06 -18.56
N SER A 31 8.75 9.36 -19.68
CA SER A 31 7.44 9.37 -20.34
C SER A 31 6.39 8.70 -19.45
N TYR A 32 5.11 9.04 -19.64
CA TYR A 32 4.02 8.39 -18.91
C TYR A 32 4.07 6.85 -19.02
N ILE A 33 4.40 6.32 -20.19
CA ILE A 33 4.51 4.86 -20.42
C ILE A 33 5.67 4.28 -19.60
N THR A 34 6.82 4.98 -19.58
CA THR A 34 8.00 4.57 -18.79
C THR A 34 7.66 4.57 -17.30
N MET A 35 7.02 5.63 -16.80
CA MET A 35 6.61 5.74 -15.41
C MET A 35 5.62 4.63 -15.02
N ASN A 36 4.60 4.37 -15.84
CA ASN A 36 3.66 3.28 -15.59
C ASN A 36 4.36 1.90 -15.59
N GLY A 37 5.31 1.67 -16.50
CA GLY A 37 6.12 0.44 -16.53
C GLY A 37 6.91 0.23 -15.23
N LYS A 38 7.54 1.29 -14.71
CA LYS A 38 8.28 1.26 -13.43
C LYS A 38 7.36 0.98 -12.24
N ILE A 39 6.19 1.62 -12.19
CA ILE A 39 5.20 1.39 -11.13
C ILE A 39 4.69 -0.06 -11.15
N LEU A 40 4.41 -0.59 -12.35
CA LEU A 40 3.98 -1.98 -12.51
C LEU A 40 5.06 -2.95 -12.03
N GLN A 41 6.32 -2.75 -12.45
CA GLN A 41 7.45 -3.56 -12.00
C GLN A 41 7.59 -3.52 -10.48
N TRP A 42 7.61 -2.33 -9.88
CA TRP A 42 7.69 -2.15 -8.43
C TRP A 42 6.54 -2.87 -7.70
N THR A 43 5.33 -2.80 -8.23
CA THR A 43 4.15 -3.48 -7.65
C THR A 43 4.32 -5.00 -7.69
N GLN A 44 4.83 -5.55 -8.80
CA GLN A 44 5.09 -6.99 -8.90
C GLN A 44 6.21 -7.42 -7.95
N ASP A 45 7.33 -6.70 -7.92
CA ASP A 45 8.47 -7.00 -7.06
C ASP A 45 8.07 -6.98 -5.58
N LYS A 46 7.28 -5.98 -5.16
CA LYS A 46 6.70 -5.90 -3.81
C LYS A 46 5.83 -7.12 -3.49
N ASN A 47 4.96 -7.53 -4.42
CA ASN A 47 4.11 -8.70 -4.22
C ASN A 47 4.90 -10.01 -4.13
N PHE A 48 5.98 -10.17 -4.91
CA PHE A 48 6.85 -11.34 -4.82
C PHE A 48 7.63 -11.39 -3.49
N ARG A 49 8.10 -10.25 -2.97
CA ARG A 49 8.79 -10.20 -1.67
C ARG A 49 7.89 -10.64 -0.51
N LYS A 50 6.61 -10.27 -0.55
CA LYS A 50 5.62 -10.71 0.44
C LYS A 50 5.44 -12.23 0.53
N LEU A 51 5.83 -12.99 -0.49
CA LEU A 51 5.80 -14.46 -0.42
C LEU A 51 6.79 -15.02 0.61
N LEU A 52 7.82 -14.24 0.98
CA LEU A 52 8.85 -14.63 1.95
C LEU A 52 8.55 -14.11 3.37
N GLU A 53 7.56 -13.23 3.51
CA GLU A 53 7.21 -12.56 4.76
C GLU A 53 5.91 -13.14 5.36
N PRO A 54 5.78 -13.20 6.69
CA PRO A 54 4.50 -13.55 7.30
C PRO A 54 3.44 -12.49 6.96
N THR A 55 2.19 -12.91 6.79
CA THR A 55 1.08 -11.99 6.48
C THR A 55 0.84 -11.02 7.64
N ASP A 56 1.02 -9.73 7.39
CA ASP A 56 0.64 -8.67 8.32
C ASP A 56 -0.89 -8.43 8.25
N ARG A 57 -1.57 -8.62 9.39
CA ARG A 57 -3.02 -8.40 9.49
C ARG A 57 -3.39 -6.92 9.66
N ALA A 58 -2.43 -6.08 10.03
CA ALA A 58 -2.62 -4.65 10.19
C ALA A 58 -2.43 -3.88 8.86
N GLU A 59 -2.01 -4.57 7.79
CA GLU A 59 -1.82 -3.93 6.49
C GLU A 59 -3.16 -3.53 5.84
N PHE A 60 -3.23 -2.29 5.36
CA PHE A 60 -4.34 -1.80 4.56
C PHE A 60 -4.24 -2.36 3.14
N VAL A 61 -5.20 -3.21 2.76
CA VAL A 61 -5.27 -3.82 1.42
C VAL A 61 -5.62 -2.80 0.33
N ILE A 62 -6.28 -1.70 0.71
CA ILE A 62 -6.79 -0.67 -0.19
C ILE A 62 -6.38 0.70 0.34
N SER A 63 -6.17 1.66 -0.56
CA SER A 63 -5.86 3.05 -0.23
C SER A 63 -6.98 3.70 0.60
N SER A 64 -6.58 4.49 1.59
CA SER A 64 -7.45 5.26 2.47
C SER A 64 -8.28 6.34 1.79
N SER A 65 -7.97 6.67 0.53
CA SER A 65 -8.72 7.64 -0.27
C SER A 65 -9.99 7.06 -0.91
N VAL A 66 -10.25 5.76 -0.74
CA VAL A 66 -11.44 5.11 -1.30
C VAL A 66 -12.64 5.33 -0.37
N VAL A 67 -13.73 5.86 -0.91
CA VAL A 67 -14.99 6.05 -0.17
C VAL A 67 -15.75 4.72 -0.09
N ASN A 68 -15.28 3.81 0.76
CA ASN A 68 -15.90 2.50 0.98
C ASN A 68 -15.42 1.84 2.29
N ALA A 69 -16.00 0.69 2.63
CA ALA A 69 -15.52 -0.20 3.67
C ALA A 69 -15.46 -1.65 3.15
N PHE A 70 -14.51 -2.43 3.65
CA PHE A 70 -14.29 -3.80 3.20
C PHE A 70 -14.09 -4.77 4.35
N TYR A 71 -14.48 -6.02 4.12
CA TYR A 71 -14.16 -7.14 4.99
C TYR A 71 -13.15 -8.07 4.29
N THR A 72 -12.05 -8.39 4.97
CA THR A 72 -11.04 -9.32 4.47
C THR A 72 -11.11 -10.63 5.26
N GLN A 73 -11.52 -11.72 4.60
CA GLN A 73 -11.75 -13.02 5.22
C GLN A 73 -10.47 -13.63 5.80
N THR A 74 -9.36 -13.53 5.07
CA THR A 74 -8.06 -14.15 5.45
C THR A 74 -7.45 -13.54 6.71
N ALA A 75 -7.63 -12.23 6.91
CA ALA A 75 -7.15 -11.52 8.10
C ALA A 75 -8.22 -11.38 9.20
N ASN A 76 -9.48 -11.70 8.89
CA ASN A 76 -10.64 -11.41 9.73
C ASN A 76 -10.68 -9.94 10.19
N THR A 77 -10.48 -9.02 9.24
CA THR A 77 -10.41 -7.57 9.44
C THR A 77 -11.56 -6.84 8.75
N ILE A 78 -12.03 -5.75 9.38
CA ILE A 78 -12.90 -4.75 8.75
C ILE A 78 -12.09 -3.46 8.59
N SER A 79 -12.04 -2.96 7.36
CA SER A 79 -11.37 -1.70 7.02
C SER A 79 -12.41 -0.64 6.65
N ILE A 80 -12.40 0.49 7.35
CA ILE A 80 -13.22 1.67 7.09
C ILE A 80 -12.28 2.79 6.67
N PHE A 81 -12.42 3.29 5.45
CA PHE A 81 -11.52 4.31 4.92
C PHE A 81 -12.04 5.73 5.18
N SER A 82 -11.12 6.71 5.13
CA SER A 82 -11.47 8.09 5.49
C SER A 82 -12.40 8.71 4.45
N PHE A 83 -13.40 9.45 4.93
CA PHE A 83 -14.21 10.33 4.12
C PHE A 83 -13.54 11.71 4.10
N ILE A 84 -12.39 11.80 3.41
CA ILE A 84 -11.63 13.06 3.19
C ILE A 84 -10.90 13.53 4.44
#